data_AF-A0A3B0A498-F1
#
_entry.id   AF-A0A3B0A498-F1
#
_cell.length_a   1.000
_cell.length_b   1.000
_cell.length_c   1.000
_cell.angle_alpha   90.00
_cell.angle_beta   90.00
_cell.angle_gamma   90.00
#
_symmetry.space_group_name_H-M   'P 1'
#
loop_
_entity.id
_entity.type
_entity.pdbx_description
1 polymer ?
#
loop_
_entity_poly.entity_id
_entity_poly.type
_entity_poly.pdbx_seq_one_letter_code
_entity_poly.pdbx_strand_id
1 'polypeptide(L)'
;MLSFAAVHTLAGCLLAADAEADALGWGTPATLLLIHDRPLPSDGSVPVREMRSVEFPLQRGDLLTDPAGLPALLHRLAAGLHHPNAANRAAFDAIIGLIRAAEPDMRLLAWAACYDDILTSGGQRRPARRIDAVDTDGRLYQLTHLRGEDRALLHVHDTPDTSIGATYPGVSALLAATTRHTVRVRGGAE
;
A
#
# COMPACT_ATOMS: atom_id res chain seq x y z
N MET A 1 -4.86 -3.02 -16.69
CA MET A 1 -3.45 -3.08 -17.06
C MET A 1 -2.79 -1.71 -16.99
N LEU A 2 -1.86 -1.56 -16.06
CA LEU A 2 -0.88 -0.49 -15.99
C LEU A 2 0.12 -0.61 -17.15
N SER A 3 0.58 0.54 -17.64
CA SER A 3 1.64 0.59 -18.64
C SER A 3 2.99 0.27 -18.00
N PHE A 4 3.97 -0.11 -18.84
CA PHE A 4 5.35 -0.30 -18.39
C PHE A 4 5.90 0.94 -17.65
N ALA A 5 5.60 2.14 -18.15
CA ALA A 5 5.97 3.39 -17.50
C ALA A 5 5.32 3.53 -16.11
N ALA A 6 4.04 3.17 -15.95
CA ALA A 6 3.37 3.22 -14.66
C ALA A 6 3.95 2.22 -13.65
N VAL A 7 4.32 1.02 -14.09
CA VAL A 7 5.02 0.02 -13.25
C VAL A 7 6.38 0.55 -12.79
N HIS A 8 7.15 1.18 -13.67
CA HIS A 8 8.44 1.75 -13.32
C HIS A 8 8.32 2.95 -12.38
N THR A 9 7.33 3.83 -12.60
CA THR A 9 7.04 4.95 -11.70
C THR A 9 6.58 4.45 -10.33
N LEU A 10 5.80 3.36 -10.27
CA LEU A 10 5.39 2.74 -9.00
C LEU A 10 6.60 2.19 -8.23
N ALA A 11 7.52 1.49 -8.91
CA ALA A 11 8.77 1.05 -8.31
C ALA A 11 9.59 2.23 -7.74
N GLY A 12 9.70 3.33 -8.50
CA GLY A 12 10.34 4.56 -8.03
C GLY A 12 9.64 5.18 -6.81
N CYS A 13 8.30 5.19 -6.80
CA CYS A 13 7.50 5.68 -5.67
C CYS A 13 7.73 4.84 -4.40
N LEU A 14 7.83 3.51 -4.51
CA LEU A 14 8.12 2.65 -3.37
C LEU A 14 9.54 2.86 -2.82
N LEU A 15 10.52 3.09 -3.69
CA LEU A 15 11.90 3.42 -3.28
C LEU A 15 11.97 4.78 -2.58
N ALA A 16 11.22 5.78 -3.07
CA ALA A 16 11.11 7.07 -2.40
C ALA A 16 10.44 6.94 -1.02
N ALA A 17 9.35 6.16 -0.93
CA ALA A 17 8.67 5.87 0.33
C ALA A 17 9.59 5.14 1.33
N ASP A 18 10.47 4.25 0.89
CA ASP A 18 11.48 3.63 1.77
C ASP A 18 12.52 4.63 2.29
N ALA A 19 12.97 5.58 1.45
CA ALA A 19 13.88 6.62 1.88
C ALA A 19 13.22 7.59 2.88
N GLU A 20 11.97 7.96 2.64
CA GLU A 20 11.16 8.78 3.56
C GLU A 20 10.88 8.03 4.87
N ALA A 21 10.56 6.74 4.80
CA ALA A 21 10.42 5.87 5.95
C ALA A 21 11.66 5.84 6.84
N ASP A 22 12.85 6.03 6.26
CA ASP A 22 14.09 6.12 7.02
C ASP A 22 14.22 7.44 7.77
N ALA A 23 13.96 8.54 7.07
CA ALA A 23 14.01 9.87 7.65
C ALA A 23 12.93 10.10 8.73
N LEU A 24 11.74 9.52 8.53
CA LEU A 24 10.55 9.74 9.36
C LEU A 24 10.30 8.62 10.36
N GLY A 25 11.12 7.55 10.34
CA GLY A 25 11.00 6.43 11.27
C GLY A 25 9.77 5.56 11.04
N TRP A 26 9.27 5.44 9.80
CA TRP A 26 8.18 4.51 9.50
C TRP A 26 8.65 3.05 9.65
N GLY A 27 7.71 2.17 9.98
CA GLY A 27 7.94 0.74 10.20
C GLY A 27 7.57 0.30 11.62
N THR A 28 7.61 1.23 12.59
CA THR A 28 7.13 1.02 13.95
C THR A 28 6.34 2.24 14.46
N PRO A 29 5.00 2.24 14.37
CA PRO A 29 4.16 1.13 13.91
C PRO A 29 4.19 0.95 12.39
N ALA A 30 3.71 -0.22 11.92
CA ALA A 30 3.52 -0.46 10.50
C ALA A 30 2.63 0.63 9.89
N THR A 31 2.95 1.05 8.67
CA THR A 31 2.29 2.15 7.97
C THR A 31 1.72 1.62 6.65
N LEU A 32 0.44 1.83 6.40
CA LEU A 32 -0.15 1.54 5.10
C LEU A 32 0.05 2.73 4.17
N LEU A 33 0.29 2.45 2.90
CA LEU A 33 0.40 3.47 1.85
C LEU A 33 -0.68 3.21 0.81
N LEU A 34 -1.48 4.22 0.52
CA LEU A 34 -2.37 4.22 -0.64
C LEU A 34 -1.68 4.96 -1.78
N ILE A 35 -1.37 4.26 -2.86
CA ILE A 35 -0.69 4.83 -4.01
C ILE A 35 -1.70 5.11 -5.11
N HIS A 36 -1.70 6.35 -5.58
CA HIS A 36 -2.62 6.83 -6.60
C HIS A 36 -1.89 7.73 -7.59
N ASP A 37 -2.49 7.98 -8.74
CA ASP A 37 -2.07 9.08 -9.61
C ASP A 37 -3.18 10.12 -9.79
N ARG A 38 -2.78 11.31 -10.19
CA ARG A 38 -3.67 12.40 -10.60
C ARG A 38 -3.08 13.13 -11.80
N PRO A 39 -3.91 13.70 -12.70
CA PRO A 39 -3.40 14.58 -13.74
C PRO A 39 -2.80 15.84 -13.12
N LEU A 40 -1.66 16.29 -13.64
CA LEU A 40 -1.11 17.60 -13.39
C LEU A 40 -1.77 18.60 -14.37
N PRO A 41 -2.21 19.78 -13.91
CA PRO A 41 -2.61 20.85 -14.81
C PRO A 41 -1.42 21.18 -15.72
N SER A 42 -1.60 21.04 -17.03
CA SER A 42 -0.58 21.38 -18.01
C SER A 42 -1.20 22.28 -19.07
N ASP A 43 -0.56 23.42 -19.32
CA ASP A 43 -0.95 24.35 -20.37
C ASP A 43 -0.59 23.75 -21.75
N GLY A 44 -1.49 22.92 -22.28
CA GLY A 44 -1.51 22.50 -23.69
C GLY A 44 -0.57 21.35 -24.10
N SER A 45 0.09 20.67 -23.16
CA SER A 45 0.88 19.46 -23.45
C SER A 45 0.17 18.17 -23.05
N VAL A 46 0.68 17.01 -23.49
CA VAL A 46 0.13 15.68 -23.13
C VAL A 46 -0.07 15.60 -21.61
N PRO A 47 -1.26 15.17 -21.11
CA PRO A 47 -1.54 15.18 -19.68
C PRO A 47 -0.52 14.32 -18.93
N VAL A 48 0.34 14.98 -18.15
CA VAL A 48 1.30 14.33 -17.25
C VAL A 48 0.54 13.89 -16.00
N ARG A 49 0.77 12.65 -15.55
CA ARG A 49 0.18 12.13 -14.31
C ARG A 49 1.25 12.05 -13.23
N GLU A 50 0.94 12.61 -12.07
CA GLU A 50 1.79 12.54 -10.88
C GLU A 50 1.33 11.36 -10.02
N MET A 51 2.24 10.42 -9.74
CA MET A 51 1.99 9.36 -8.77
C MET A 51 2.36 9.85 -7.36
N ARG A 52 1.49 9.61 -6.39
CA ARG A 52 1.68 9.99 -4.98
C ARG A 52 1.21 8.88 -4.05
N SER A 53 1.72 8.89 -2.83
CA SER A 53 1.25 8.04 -1.73
C SER A 53 0.58 8.87 -0.65
N VAL A 54 -0.43 8.29 0.00
CA VAL A 54 -0.97 8.79 1.27
C VAL A 54 -0.68 7.75 2.34
N GLU A 55 -0.15 8.21 3.47
CA GLU A 55 0.32 7.35 4.57
C GLU A 55 -0.72 7.19 5.68
N PHE A 56 -0.77 5.99 6.25
CA PHE A 56 -1.64 5.63 7.35
C PHE A 56 -0.88 4.80 8.39
N PRO A 57 -0.28 5.45 9.40
CA PRO A 57 0.33 4.75 10.51
C PRO A 57 -0.74 3.91 11.24
N LEU A 58 -0.54 2.61 11.35
CA LEU A 58 -1.41 1.73 12.11
C LEU A 58 -1.22 2.00 13.61
N GLN A 59 -2.29 2.00 14.40
CA GLN A 59 -2.15 2.17 15.84
C GLN A 59 -1.40 0.96 16.42
N ARG A 60 -0.42 1.20 17.30
CA ARG A 60 0.35 0.11 17.93
C ARG A 60 -0.55 -0.90 18.66
N GLY A 61 -1.66 -0.41 19.23
CA GLY A 61 -2.68 -1.24 19.86
C GLY A 61 -3.35 -2.23 18.90
N ASP A 62 -3.52 -1.89 17.62
CA ASP A 62 -4.16 -2.76 16.63
C ASP A 62 -3.29 -3.97 16.26
N LEU A 63 -1.97 -3.79 16.29
CA LEU A 63 -1.00 -4.87 16.04
C LEU A 63 -0.80 -5.75 17.27
N LEU A 64 -0.80 -5.16 18.48
CA LEU A 64 -0.62 -5.90 19.73
C LEU A 64 -1.84 -6.73 20.13
N THR A 65 -3.04 -6.34 19.66
CA THR A 65 -4.28 -7.05 19.93
C THR A 65 -4.51 -8.23 18.99
N ASP A 66 -3.72 -8.35 17.92
CA ASP A 66 -3.81 -9.44 16.96
C ASP A 66 -2.68 -10.44 17.14
N PRO A 67 -2.92 -11.62 17.75
CA PRO A 67 -1.88 -12.62 17.92
C PRO A 67 -1.36 -13.19 16.58
N ALA A 68 -2.10 -13.01 15.48
CA ALA A 68 -1.67 -13.40 14.14
C ALA A 68 -0.91 -12.28 13.39
N GLY A 69 -0.69 -11.14 14.03
CA GLY A 69 0.16 -10.05 13.54
C GLY A 69 -0.38 -9.29 12.34
N LEU A 70 0.51 -8.56 11.65
CA LEU A 70 0.15 -7.70 10.52
C LEU A 70 -0.66 -8.40 9.41
N PRO A 71 -0.34 -9.64 8.97
CA PRO A 71 -1.13 -10.35 7.96
C PRO A 71 -2.64 -10.43 8.27
N ALA A 72 -2.97 -10.85 9.50
CA ALA A 72 -4.37 -11.00 9.91
C ALA A 72 -5.05 -9.64 10.12
N LEU A 73 -4.31 -8.63 10.60
CA LEU A 73 -4.80 -7.27 10.70
C LEU A 73 -5.19 -6.73 9.32
N LEU A 74 -4.34 -6.86 8.30
CA LEU A 74 -4.64 -6.43 6.93
C LEU A 74 -5.93 -7.07 6.40
N HIS A 75 -6.12 -8.38 6.64
CA HIS A 75 -7.36 -9.07 6.28
C HIS A 75 -8.59 -8.55 7.03
N ARG A 76 -8.48 -8.27 8.33
CA ARG A 76 -9.58 -7.68 9.09
C ARG A 76 -9.91 -6.26 8.63
N LEU A 77 -8.91 -5.46 8.29
CA LEU A 77 -9.11 -4.13 7.73
C LEU A 77 -9.86 -4.23 6.38
N ALA A 78 -9.45 -5.15 5.51
CA ALA A 78 -10.14 -5.42 4.25
C ALA A 78 -11.60 -5.87 4.46
N ALA A 79 -11.85 -6.76 5.41
CA ALA A 79 -13.21 -7.17 5.77
C ALA A 79 -14.02 -6.01 6.38
N GLY A 80 -13.37 -5.19 7.21
CA GLY A 80 -13.95 -4.03 7.87
C GLY A 80 -14.44 -2.95 6.91
N LEU A 81 -13.80 -2.80 5.74
CA LEU A 81 -14.27 -1.93 4.66
C LEU A 81 -15.66 -2.31 4.12
N HIS A 82 -16.14 -3.52 4.40
CA HIS A 82 -17.49 -3.97 4.03
C HIS A 82 -18.50 -3.88 5.19
N HIS A 83 -18.05 -3.55 6.41
CA HIS A 83 -18.88 -3.55 7.61
C HIS A 83 -19.08 -2.14 8.17
N PRO A 84 -20.32 -1.73 8.49
CA PRO A 84 -20.60 -0.37 8.88
C PRO A 84 -20.00 0.06 10.24
N ASN A 85 -19.56 -0.88 11.08
CA ASN A 85 -19.10 -0.61 12.44
C ASN A 85 -17.62 -0.94 12.67
N ALA A 86 -16.79 -0.99 11.61
CA ALA A 86 -15.36 -1.24 11.80
C ALA A 86 -14.69 -0.09 12.56
N ALA A 87 -13.85 -0.41 13.55
CA ALA A 87 -13.14 0.58 14.36
C ALA A 87 -12.32 1.59 13.53
N ASN A 88 -11.81 1.16 12.38
CA ASN A 88 -11.01 1.97 11.47
C ASN A 88 -11.81 2.59 10.32
N ARG A 89 -13.15 2.51 10.36
CA ARG A 89 -14.03 2.99 9.29
C ARG A 89 -13.88 4.48 9.03
N ALA A 90 -13.83 5.32 10.08
CA ALA A 90 -13.74 6.77 9.90
C ALA A 90 -12.45 7.18 9.17
N ALA A 91 -11.33 6.52 9.46
CA ALA A 91 -10.07 6.73 8.74
C ALA A 91 -10.22 6.27 7.28
N PHE A 92 -10.73 5.06 7.04
CA PHE A 92 -10.95 4.58 5.67
C PHE A 92 -11.94 5.42 4.86
N ASP A 93 -13.03 5.89 5.47
CA ASP A 93 -14.03 6.76 4.83
C ASP A 93 -13.43 8.14 4.54
N ALA A 94 -12.55 8.66 5.40
CA ALA A 94 -11.79 9.88 5.12
C ALA A 94 -10.80 9.69 3.95
N ILE A 95 -10.17 8.52 3.83
CA ILE A 95 -9.25 8.21 2.73
C ILE A 95 -10.01 8.04 1.42
N ILE A 96 -11.07 7.24 1.43
CA ILE A 96 -11.98 7.09 0.28
C ILE A 96 -12.60 8.46 -0.06
N GLY A 97 -12.91 9.26 0.96
CA GLY A 97 -13.33 10.65 0.83
C GLY A 97 -12.28 11.51 0.17
N LEU A 98 -11.00 11.44 0.58
CA LEU A 98 -9.88 12.13 -0.04
C LEU A 98 -9.67 11.65 -1.48
N ILE A 99 -9.76 10.35 -1.76
CA ILE A 99 -9.71 9.80 -3.12
C ILE A 99 -10.81 10.36 -4.01
N ARG A 100 -12.00 10.58 -3.43
CA ARG A 100 -13.17 11.09 -4.15
C ARG A 100 -13.20 12.62 -4.26
N ALA A 101 -12.69 13.31 -3.24
CA ALA A 101 -12.69 14.76 -3.14
C ALA A 101 -11.48 15.38 -3.86
N ALA A 102 -10.35 14.65 -3.92
CA ALA A 102 -9.20 15.01 -4.72
C ALA A 102 -9.50 14.67 -6.18
N GLU A 103 -10.17 15.58 -6.89
CA GLU A 103 -10.38 15.61 -8.35
C GLU A 103 -11.07 14.36 -8.95
N PRO A 104 -12.02 14.51 -9.90
CA PRO A 104 -12.68 13.37 -10.56
C PRO A 104 -11.73 12.40 -11.29
N ASP A 105 -10.47 12.81 -11.51
CA ASP A 105 -9.45 12.07 -12.26
C ASP A 105 -8.41 11.35 -11.42
N MET A 106 -8.53 11.33 -10.09
CA MET A 106 -7.61 10.55 -9.25
C MET A 106 -7.87 9.06 -9.38
N ARG A 107 -6.82 8.27 -9.68
CA ARG A 107 -6.93 6.83 -9.88
C ARG A 107 -6.11 6.07 -8.86
N LEU A 108 -6.76 5.16 -8.14
CA LEU A 108 -6.09 4.18 -7.29
C LEU A 108 -5.19 3.27 -8.15
N LEU A 109 -3.93 3.14 -7.76
CA LEU A 109 -2.94 2.32 -8.46
C LEU A 109 -2.48 1.11 -7.66
N ALA A 110 -2.23 1.28 -6.35
CA ALA A 110 -1.76 0.22 -5.48
C ALA A 110 -2.07 0.49 -3.99
N TRP A 111 -2.03 -0.56 -3.19
CA TRP A 111 -1.86 -0.48 -1.74
C TRP A 111 -0.51 -1.05 -1.36
N ALA A 112 0.13 -0.49 -0.33
CA ALA A 112 1.34 -1.04 0.26
C ALA A 112 1.28 -1.09 1.79
N ALA A 113 2.05 -1.99 2.38
CA ALA A 113 2.31 -2.07 3.81
C ALA A 113 3.81 -1.93 4.06
N CYS A 114 4.21 -0.87 4.77
CA CYS A 114 5.56 -0.62 5.27
C CYS A 114 5.67 -1.06 6.72
N TYR A 115 6.61 -1.96 7.04
CA TYR A 115 6.75 -2.53 8.37
C TYR A 115 8.18 -2.99 8.66
N ASP A 116 8.53 -3.09 9.94
CA ASP A 116 9.79 -3.73 10.36
C ASP A 116 9.62 -5.27 10.45
N ASP A 117 10.65 -6.00 10.00
CA ASP A 117 10.73 -7.46 9.98
C ASP A 117 12.12 -7.92 10.44
N ILE A 118 12.27 -9.21 10.75
CA ILE A 118 13.56 -9.84 11.05
C ILE A 118 13.80 -10.94 10.04
N LEU A 119 14.74 -10.70 9.12
CA LEU A 119 15.09 -11.65 8.07
C LEU A 119 16.29 -12.50 8.48
N THR A 120 16.31 -13.77 8.05
CA THR A 120 17.48 -14.62 8.19
C THR A 120 18.30 -14.55 6.90
N SER A 121 19.48 -13.94 6.96
CA SER A 121 20.41 -13.85 5.83
C SER A 121 21.77 -14.41 6.25
N GLY A 122 22.30 -15.39 5.50
CA GLY A 122 23.55 -16.08 5.85
C GLY A 122 23.53 -16.75 7.23
N GLY A 123 22.35 -17.20 7.69
CA GLY A 123 22.16 -17.80 9.02
C GLY A 123 22.08 -16.80 10.18
N GLN A 124 22.21 -15.50 9.91
CA GLN A 124 22.08 -14.44 10.92
C GLN A 124 20.73 -13.75 10.81
N ARG A 125 20.12 -13.48 11.97
CA ARG A 125 18.90 -12.66 12.06
C ARG A 125 19.27 -11.20 11.96
N ARG A 126 18.74 -10.51 10.94
CA ARG A 126 18.99 -9.09 10.70
C ARG A 126 17.66 -8.34 10.65
N PRO A 127 17.54 -7.20 11.34
CA PRO A 127 16.37 -6.36 11.19
C PRO A 127 16.32 -5.78 9.78
N ALA A 128 15.11 -5.66 9.25
CA ALA A 128 14.85 -5.15 7.92
C ALA A 128 13.60 -4.27 7.95
N ARG A 129 13.57 -3.22 7.14
CA ARG A 129 12.32 -2.59 6.74
C ARG A 129 11.82 -3.27 5.48
N ARG A 130 10.51 -3.52 5.42
CA ARG A 130 9.85 -4.12 4.27
C ARG A 130 8.72 -3.25 3.79
N ILE A 131 8.55 -3.16 2.47
CA ILE A 131 7.37 -2.60 1.85
C ILE A 131 6.82 -3.63 0.87
N ASP A 132 5.65 -4.18 1.19
CA ASP A 132 4.93 -5.08 0.29
C ASP A 132 3.75 -4.34 -0.32
N ALA A 133 3.74 -4.18 -1.64
CA ALA A 133 2.71 -3.47 -2.38
C ALA A 133 2.03 -4.34 -3.43
N VAL A 134 0.72 -4.18 -3.61
CA VAL A 134 -0.05 -4.84 -4.66
C VAL A 134 -0.70 -3.79 -5.54
N ASP A 135 -0.48 -3.87 -6.85
CA ASP A 135 -1.09 -2.97 -7.82
C ASP A 135 -2.44 -3.47 -8.34
N THR A 136 -3.16 -2.60 -9.04
CA THR A 136 -4.49 -2.90 -9.64
C THR A 136 -4.49 -4.00 -10.70
N ASP A 137 -3.33 -4.44 -11.20
CA ASP A 137 -3.21 -5.60 -12.07
C ASP A 137 -2.91 -6.89 -11.31
N GLY A 138 -2.70 -6.81 -9.99
CA GLY A 138 -2.37 -7.94 -9.12
C GLY A 138 -0.89 -8.25 -9.03
N ARG A 139 0.01 -7.37 -9.52
CA ARG A 139 1.45 -7.56 -9.32
C ARG A 139 1.83 -7.24 -7.88
N LEU A 140 2.76 -8.02 -7.34
CA LEU A 140 3.32 -7.79 -6.01
C LEU A 140 4.73 -7.20 -6.12
N TYR A 141 4.97 -6.12 -5.38
CA TYR A 141 6.25 -5.45 -5.23
C TYR A 141 6.72 -5.70 -3.80
N GLN A 142 7.88 -6.34 -3.63
CA GLN A 142 8.49 -6.60 -2.33
C GLN A 142 9.80 -5.83 -2.24
N LEU A 143 9.78 -4.72 -1.52
CA LEU A 143 10.97 -3.97 -1.17
C LEU A 143 11.49 -4.48 0.17
N THR A 144 12.77 -4.81 0.23
CA THR A 144 13.49 -5.19 1.43
C THR A 144 14.69 -4.29 1.61
N HIS A 145 14.78 -3.63 2.75
CA HIS A 145 15.93 -2.83 3.14
C HIS A 145 16.48 -3.35 4.47
N LEU A 146 17.58 -4.11 4.42
CA LEU A 146 18.27 -4.58 5.62
C LEU A 146 18.89 -3.38 6.34
N ARG A 147 18.74 -3.32 7.67
CA ARG A 147 19.34 -2.22 8.44
C ARG A 147 20.87 -2.27 8.35
N GLY A 148 21.46 -1.11 8.10
CA GLY A 148 22.90 -0.93 7.91
C GLY A 148 23.41 -1.23 6.49
N GLU A 149 22.53 -1.56 5.55
CA GLU A 149 22.87 -1.55 4.12
C GLU A 149 22.54 -0.18 3.51
N ASP A 150 23.24 0.20 2.44
CA ASP A 150 23.00 1.47 1.74
C ASP A 150 21.89 1.37 0.68
N ARG A 151 21.44 0.15 0.35
CA ARG A 151 20.55 -0.10 -0.78
C ARG A 151 19.42 -1.05 -0.40
N ALA A 152 18.21 -0.63 -0.73
CA ALA A 152 17.05 -1.50 -0.75
C ALA A 152 17.04 -2.40 -1.99
N LEU A 153 16.51 -3.60 -1.84
CA LEU A 153 16.25 -4.56 -2.92
C LEU A 153 14.76 -4.59 -3.21
N LEU A 154 14.38 -4.35 -4.46
CA LEU A 154 12.98 -4.42 -4.91
C LEU A 154 12.80 -5.62 -5.84
N HIS A 155 11.90 -6.53 -5.47
CA HIS A 155 11.45 -7.64 -6.30
C HIS A 155 10.04 -7.36 -6.80
N VAL A 156 9.79 -7.63 -8.08
CA VAL A 156 8.45 -7.52 -8.69
C VAL A 156 8.03 -8.90 -9.16
N HIS A 157 6.88 -9.35 -8.67
CA HIS A 157 6.24 -10.60 -9.04
C HIS A 157 5.02 -10.27 -9.90
N ASP A 158 5.07 -10.60 -11.19
CA ASP A 158 3.96 -10.37 -12.11
C ASP A 158 2.76 -11.27 -11.82
N THR A 159 3.01 -12.48 -11.34
CA THR A 159 1.98 -13.48 -11.00
C THR A 159 2.28 -14.10 -9.63
N PRO A 160 2.06 -13.35 -8.54
CA PRO A 160 2.35 -13.84 -7.20
C PRO A 160 1.35 -14.91 -6.78
N ASP A 161 1.84 -16.04 -6.29
CA ASP A 161 1.02 -17.00 -5.55
C ASP A 161 0.93 -16.62 -4.06
N THR A 162 0.06 -17.30 -3.33
CA THR A 162 -0.18 -17.02 -1.91
C THR A 162 0.98 -17.43 -0.99
N SER A 163 2.00 -18.13 -1.51
CA SER A 163 3.17 -18.58 -0.74
C SER A 163 4.31 -17.56 -0.70
N ILE A 164 4.31 -16.56 -1.60
CA ILE A 164 5.38 -15.55 -1.75
C ILE A 164 5.50 -14.59 -0.54
N GLY A 165 4.47 -14.44 0.29
CA GLY A 165 4.60 -13.64 1.51
C GLY A 165 3.31 -13.57 2.33
N ALA A 166 3.46 -13.57 3.66
CA ALA A 166 2.32 -13.61 4.58
C ALA A 166 1.38 -12.39 4.48
N THR A 167 1.92 -11.23 4.12
CA THR A 167 1.22 -9.94 3.96
C THR A 167 0.49 -9.83 2.62
N TYR A 168 0.94 -10.52 1.57
CA TYR A 168 0.39 -10.39 0.22
C TYR A 168 -1.13 -10.65 0.16
N PRO A 169 -1.67 -11.74 0.74
CA PRO A 169 -3.12 -11.95 0.77
C PRO A 169 -3.90 -10.81 1.43
N GLY A 170 -3.36 -10.22 2.49
CA GLY A 170 -3.97 -9.11 3.21
C GLY A 170 -3.96 -7.80 2.41
N VAL A 171 -2.83 -7.44 1.82
CA VAL A 171 -2.70 -6.24 0.97
C VAL A 171 -3.58 -6.37 -0.28
N SER A 172 -3.60 -7.55 -0.91
CA SER A 172 -4.49 -7.83 -2.04
C SER A 172 -5.96 -7.70 -1.66
N ALA A 173 -6.35 -8.18 -0.47
CA ALA A 173 -7.72 -8.06 0.01
C ALA A 173 -8.11 -6.60 0.25
N LEU A 174 -7.21 -5.78 0.80
CA LEU A 174 -7.42 -4.35 0.99
C LEU A 174 -7.69 -3.65 -0.34
N LEU A 175 -6.84 -3.89 -1.35
CA LEU A 175 -7.00 -3.32 -2.69
C LEU A 175 -8.34 -3.71 -3.32
N ALA A 176 -8.70 -4.99 -3.26
CA ALA A 176 -9.97 -5.48 -3.77
C ALA A 176 -11.17 -4.82 -3.07
N ALA A 177 -11.11 -4.69 -1.74
CA ALA A 177 -12.17 -4.06 -0.95
C ALA A 177 -12.32 -2.56 -1.27
N THR A 178 -11.22 -1.81 -1.36
CA THR A 178 -11.24 -0.39 -1.75
C THR A 178 -11.80 -0.21 -3.15
N THR A 179 -11.38 -1.03 -4.11
CA THR A 179 -11.86 -0.97 -5.50
C THR A 179 -13.36 -1.23 -5.57
N ARG A 180 -13.88 -2.25 -4.89
CA ARG A 180 -15.33 -2.51 -4.84
C ARG A 180 -16.13 -1.40 -4.17
N HIS A 181 -15.57 -0.77 -3.13
CA HIS A 181 -16.22 0.32 -2.42
C HIS A 181 -16.31 1.60 -3.27
N THR A 182 -15.33 1.86 -4.14
CA THR A 182 -15.41 2.97 -5.11
C THR A 182 -16.50 2.75 -6.16
N VAL A 183 -16.65 1.52 -6.68
CA VAL A 183 -17.69 1.16 -7.65
C VAL A 183 -19.10 1.25 -7.04
N ARG A 184 -19.33 0.68 -5.84
CA ARG A 184 -20.66 0.63 -5.22
C ARG A 184 -21.27 2.00 -4.93
N VAL A 185 -20.45 2.99 -4.57
CA VAL A 185 -20.95 4.35 -4.30
C VAL A 185 -21.28 5.11 -5.59
N ARG A 186 -20.58 4.85 -6.70
CA ARG A 186 -20.94 5.45 -8.01
C ARG A 186 -22.31 4.95 -8.51
N GLY A 187 -22.69 3.71 -8.20
CA GLY A 187 -23.99 3.14 -8.59
C GLY A 187 -25.14 3.40 -7.61
N GLY A 188 -24.94 4.18 -6.55
CA GLY A 188 -25.97 4.50 -5.55
C GLY A 188 -26.48 5.94 -5.62
N ALA A 189 -26.21 6.65 -6.71
CA ALA A 189 -26.59 8.04 -6.94
C ALA A 189 -27.69 8.20 -8.02
N GLU A 190 -28.54 7.19 -8.18
CA GLU A 190 -29.77 7.26 -9.00
C GLU A 190 -31.02 7.28 -8.11
#